data_AF-A0A0R0F092-F1
#
_entry.id   AF-A0A0R0F092-F1
#
_cell.length_a   1.000
_cell.length_b   1.000
_cell.length_c   1.000
_cell.angle_alpha   90.00
_cell.angle_beta   90.00
_cell.angle_gamma   90.00
#
_symmetry.space_group_name_H-M   'P 1'
#
loop_
_entity.id
_entity.type
_entity.pdbx_description
1 polymer ?
#
loop_
_entity_poly.entity_id
_entity_poly.type
_entity_poly.pdbx_seq_one_letter_code
_entity_poly.pdbx_strand_id
1 'polypeptide(L)'
;LILQTNYLVPKSKDEILTLSSMTLAMKSLCESHNDIWTLMTALELPVSDWEGKWIDVYFDISSKLLEICNGFSSELSRLNQGNLPLKYSASSKQYLQACSLLDDWRQHVSSRNPRIEKCSSMLDNLVGSLDLPKVKNSTKGKVLMQAMYGVKVKTVFICRVFTATFSGSSKKLSNLNVADIHSWAPDFRRLQNLVNEESRVRFSGGKFTVLNELEAVDASVKILYPTIQAGVDTIEIEWLVKTVEELHAGAEKLSQGNDLFAKGVDGFFEAVMTSRDTLLSSMRFDKTVNDHSPGRNRHMQVVH
;
A
#
# COMPACT_ATOMS: atom_id res chain seq x y z
N LEU A 1 -9.80 -4.55 -18.79
CA LEU A 1 -9.86 -5.45 -17.62
C LEU A 1 -9.12 -4.89 -16.40
N ILE A 2 -7.92 -4.35 -16.57
CA ILE A 2 -6.89 -4.26 -15.51
C ILE A 2 -7.17 -3.24 -14.39
N LEU A 3 -8.10 -2.32 -14.60
CA LEU A 3 -8.49 -1.31 -13.61
C LEU A 3 -9.99 -1.36 -13.30
N GLN A 4 -10.49 -2.51 -12.84
CA GLN A 4 -11.76 -2.50 -12.12
C GLN A 4 -11.54 -1.77 -10.77
N THR A 5 -11.92 -0.50 -10.71
CA THR A 5 -11.88 0.31 -9.48
C THR A 5 -13.22 0.32 -8.76
N ASN A 6 -14.27 -0.26 -9.36
CA ASN A 6 -15.64 -0.20 -8.83
C ASN A 6 -15.78 -0.82 -7.44
N TYR A 7 -15.03 -1.86 -7.12
CA TYR A 7 -15.06 -2.47 -5.78
C TYR A 7 -14.21 -1.72 -4.75
N LEU A 8 -13.41 -0.73 -5.17
CA LEU A 8 -12.72 0.19 -4.28
C LEU A 8 -13.55 1.42 -3.95
N VAL A 9 -14.70 1.60 -4.60
CA VAL A 9 -15.62 2.69 -4.28
C VAL A 9 -16.28 2.37 -2.93
N PRO A 10 -15.99 3.16 -1.88
CA PRO A 10 -16.56 2.94 -0.55
C PRO A 10 -18.08 3.14 -0.58
N LYS A 11 -18.81 2.30 0.16
CA LYS A 11 -20.27 2.37 0.26
C LYS A 11 -20.73 3.50 1.17
N SER A 12 -19.89 3.86 2.15
CA SER A 12 -20.10 5.00 3.05
C SER A 12 -18.78 5.73 3.29
N LYS A 13 -18.87 6.99 3.74
CA LYS A 13 -17.70 7.78 4.14
C LYS A 13 -16.93 7.15 5.30
N ASP A 14 -17.62 6.38 6.16
CA ASP A 14 -17.03 5.71 7.31
C ASP A 14 -16.16 4.51 6.92
N GLU A 15 -16.32 3.96 5.71
CA GLU A 15 -15.44 2.89 5.22
C GLU A 15 -14.07 3.42 4.76
N ILE A 16 -13.97 4.71 4.45
CA ILE A 16 -12.72 5.33 3.97
C ILE A 16 -11.72 5.39 5.13
N LEU A 17 -10.46 5.06 4.86
CA LEU A 17 -9.37 5.02 5.85
C LEU A 17 -9.66 4.08 7.03
N THR A 18 -10.22 2.92 6.72
CA THR A 18 -10.30 1.75 7.61
C THR A 18 -9.27 0.71 7.20
N LEU A 19 -8.76 -0.09 8.14
CA LEU A 19 -7.86 -1.21 7.84
C LEU A 19 -8.51 -2.23 6.91
N SER A 20 -9.83 -2.41 7.01
CA SER A 20 -10.59 -3.24 6.07
C SER A 20 -10.53 -2.69 4.64
N SER A 21 -10.78 -1.39 4.44
CA SER A 21 -10.69 -0.75 3.12
C SER A 21 -9.27 -0.79 2.55
N MET A 22 -8.26 -0.59 3.39
CA MET A 22 -6.85 -0.67 3.00
C MET A 22 -6.46 -2.09 2.59
N THR A 23 -6.96 -3.11 3.30
CA THR A 23 -6.78 -4.52 2.96
C THR A 23 -7.39 -4.84 1.59
N LEU A 24 -8.61 -4.37 1.33
CA LEU A 24 -9.25 -4.54 0.03
C LEU A 24 -8.47 -3.85 -1.09
N ALA A 25 -7.97 -2.64 -0.85
CA ALA A 25 -7.14 -1.93 -1.81
C ALA A 25 -5.81 -2.65 -2.08
N MET A 26 -5.19 -3.25 -1.07
CA MET A 26 -3.96 -4.02 -1.27
C MET A 26 -4.21 -5.30 -2.06
N LYS A 27 -5.30 -6.02 -1.76
CA LYS A 27 -5.73 -7.18 -2.57
C LYS A 27 -5.96 -6.78 -4.03
N SER A 28 -6.59 -5.64 -4.25
CA SER A 28 -6.82 -5.06 -5.58
C SER A 28 -5.52 -4.76 -6.33
N LEU A 29 -4.46 -4.35 -5.62
CA LEU A 29 -3.14 -4.17 -6.20
C LEU A 29 -2.52 -5.52 -6.59
N CYS A 30 -2.58 -6.54 -5.73
CA CYS A 30 -2.11 -7.88 -6.04
C CYS A 30 -2.76 -8.40 -7.32
N GLU A 31 -4.09 -8.31 -7.42
CA GLU A 31 -4.86 -8.72 -8.61
C GLU A 31 -4.38 -7.99 -9.87
N SER A 32 -4.28 -6.66 -9.82
CA SER A 32 -3.83 -5.87 -10.98
C SER A 32 -2.39 -6.18 -11.40
N HIS A 33 -1.48 -6.43 -10.47
CA HIS A 33 -0.09 -6.80 -10.80
C HIS A 33 -0.02 -8.23 -11.38
N ASN A 34 -0.82 -9.16 -10.86
CA ASN A 34 -0.96 -10.50 -11.43
C ASN A 34 -1.60 -10.49 -12.82
N ASP A 35 -2.55 -9.58 -13.09
CA ASP A 35 -3.13 -9.39 -14.43
C ASP A 35 -2.07 -8.90 -15.43
N ILE A 36 -1.18 -7.99 -15.00
CA ILE A 36 -0.05 -7.56 -15.84
C ILE A 36 0.86 -8.72 -16.13
N TRP A 37 1.17 -9.54 -15.13
CA TRP A 37 1.97 -10.74 -15.34
C TRP A 37 1.31 -11.72 -16.32
N THR A 38 0.01 -11.97 -16.15
CA THR A 38 -0.77 -12.84 -17.06
C THR A 38 -0.76 -12.29 -18.48
N LEU A 39 -0.90 -10.96 -18.64
CA LEU A 39 -0.79 -10.29 -19.93
C LEU A 39 0.63 -10.44 -20.52
N MET A 40 1.68 -10.29 -19.71
CA MET A 40 3.07 -10.47 -20.12
C MET A 40 3.31 -11.89 -20.68
N THR A 41 2.80 -12.92 -19.99
CA THR A 41 2.88 -14.31 -20.46
C THR A 41 2.07 -14.53 -21.74
N ALA A 42 0.83 -14.02 -21.80
CA ALA A 42 -0.04 -14.18 -22.97
C ALA A 42 0.50 -13.48 -24.23
N LEU A 43 1.32 -12.45 -24.06
CA LEU A 43 1.98 -11.75 -25.17
C LEU A 43 3.25 -12.45 -25.67
N GLU A 44 3.69 -13.54 -25.01
CA GLU A 44 4.89 -14.33 -25.31
C GLU A 44 6.20 -13.52 -25.17
N LEU A 45 6.38 -12.85 -24.03
CA LEU A 45 7.62 -12.15 -23.71
C LEU A 45 8.77 -13.13 -23.37
N PRO A 46 10.04 -12.78 -23.66
CA PRO A 46 10.51 -11.48 -24.15
C PRO A 46 10.35 -11.33 -25.66
N VAL A 47 9.76 -10.22 -26.10
CA VAL A 47 9.86 -9.82 -27.51
C VAL A 47 11.15 -9.01 -27.64
N SER A 48 12.20 -9.64 -28.16
CA SER A 48 13.52 -9.04 -28.43
C SER A 48 13.45 -7.73 -29.22
N ASP A 49 12.35 -7.47 -29.93
CA ASP A 49 12.11 -6.24 -30.69
C ASP A 49 11.77 -5.01 -29.82
N TRP A 50 11.52 -5.18 -28.52
CA TRP A 50 11.12 -4.07 -27.67
C TRP A 50 12.36 -3.53 -26.99
N GLU A 51 12.81 -2.33 -27.38
CA GLU A 51 13.96 -1.63 -26.79
C GLU A 51 14.03 -1.90 -25.28
N GLY A 52 15.10 -2.54 -24.81
CA GLY A 52 15.24 -3.11 -23.46
C GLY A 52 15.00 -2.14 -22.29
N LYS A 53 14.83 -0.85 -22.57
CA LYS A 53 14.47 0.19 -21.61
C LYS A 53 13.20 -0.11 -20.80
N TRP A 54 12.21 -0.80 -21.35
CA TRP A 54 10.99 -1.10 -20.59
C TRP A 54 11.25 -2.08 -19.44
N ILE A 55 12.21 -2.98 -19.61
CA ILE A 55 12.65 -3.95 -18.60
C ILE A 55 13.34 -3.22 -17.45
N ASP A 56 14.24 -2.30 -17.76
CA ASP A 56 14.92 -1.47 -16.77
C ASP A 56 13.90 -0.64 -15.97
N VAL A 57 12.92 -0.05 -16.65
CA VAL A 57 11.83 0.70 -16.01
C VAL A 57 10.97 -0.21 -15.13
N TYR A 58 10.66 -1.42 -15.57
CA TYR A 58 9.92 -2.39 -14.75
C TYR A 58 10.70 -2.73 -13.47
N PHE A 59 12.01 -3.03 -13.59
CA PHE A 59 12.83 -3.36 -12.44
C PHE A 59 13.01 -2.19 -11.47
N ASP A 60 13.19 -0.98 -11.98
CA ASP A 60 13.25 0.24 -11.15
C ASP A 60 11.93 0.48 -10.40
N ILE A 61 10.78 0.34 -11.07
CA ILE A 61 9.47 0.45 -10.43
C ILE A 61 9.30 -0.64 -9.37
N SER A 62 9.53 -1.91 -9.71
CA SER A 62 9.37 -3.04 -8.78
C SER A 62 10.23 -2.86 -7.52
N SER A 63 11.48 -2.39 -7.66
CA SER A 63 12.36 -2.14 -6.52
C SER A 63 11.80 -1.07 -5.58
N LYS A 64 11.23 0.02 -6.12
CA LYS A 64 10.57 1.06 -5.33
C LYS A 64 9.32 0.53 -4.62
N LEU A 65 8.55 -0.34 -5.27
CA LEU A 65 7.37 -0.94 -4.67
C LEU A 65 7.73 -1.86 -3.50
N LEU A 66 8.80 -2.63 -3.60
CA LEU A 66 9.29 -3.47 -2.50
C LEU A 66 9.74 -2.63 -1.31
N GLU A 67 10.45 -1.52 -1.54
CA GLU A 67 10.81 -0.57 -0.48
C GLU A 67 9.57 0.08 0.19
N ILE A 68 8.54 0.40 -0.60
CA ILE A 68 7.26 0.92 -0.07
C ILE A 68 6.58 -0.15 0.80
N CYS A 69 6.55 -1.41 0.36
CA CYS A 69 6.03 -2.51 1.16
C CYS A 69 6.78 -2.65 2.48
N ASN A 70 8.12 -2.62 2.46
CA ASN A 70 8.95 -2.63 3.67
C ASN A 70 8.64 -1.46 4.61
N GLY A 71 8.33 -0.28 4.05
CA GLY A 71 7.87 0.88 4.81
C GLY A 71 6.53 0.63 5.49
N PHE A 72 5.56 0.06 4.77
CA PHE A 72 4.26 -0.31 5.33
C PHE A 72 4.38 -1.42 6.38
N SER A 73 5.06 -2.54 6.10
CA SER A 73 5.23 -3.62 7.08
C SER A 73 5.93 -3.13 8.35
N SER A 74 6.89 -2.21 8.24
CA SER A 74 7.51 -1.56 9.41
C SER A 74 6.52 -0.73 10.22
N GLU A 75 5.58 -0.05 9.57
CA GLU A 75 4.55 0.74 10.23
C GLU A 75 3.50 -0.12 10.91
N LEU A 76 3.08 -1.21 10.26
CA LEU A 76 2.16 -2.19 10.87
C LEU A 76 2.78 -2.89 12.06
N SER A 77 4.08 -3.19 11.99
CA SER A 77 4.85 -3.72 13.13
C SER A 77 4.87 -2.72 14.28
N ARG A 78 5.08 -1.43 13.98
CA ARG A 78 5.04 -0.35 14.99
C ARG A 78 3.67 -0.24 15.64
N LEU A 79 2.58 -0.28 14.86
CA LEU A 79 1.22 -0.24 15.39
C LEU A 79 0.91 -1.44 16.28
N ASN A 80 1.32 -2.66 15.89
CA ASN A 80 1.14 -3.86 16.70
C ASN A 80 1.91 -3.79 18.02
N GLN A 81 3.16 -3.31 18.01
CA GLN A 81 3.93 -3.08 19.24
C GLN A 81 3.24 -2.06 20.15
N GLY A 82 2.71 -0.98 19.56
CA GLY A 82 1.95 0.03 20.28
C GLY A 82 0.70 -0.54 20.94
N ASN A 83 0.07 -1.55 20.37
CA ASN A 83 -1.17 -2.14 20.90
C ASN A 83 -0.96 -3.05 22.13
N LEU A 84 0.28 -3.49 22.40
CA LEU A 84 0.59 -4.39 23.52
C LEU A 84 0.22 -3.78 24.89
N PRO A 85 0.64 -2.55 25.24
CA PRO A 85 0.25 -1.88 26.48
C PRO A 85 -1.26 -1.81 26.73
N LEU A 86 -2.07 -1.68 25.68
CA LEU A 86 -3.53 -1.57 25.81
C LEU A 86 -4.18 -2.86 26.28
N LYS A 87 -3.68 -4.00 25.78
CA LYS A 87 -4.16 -5.31 26.22
C LYS A 87 -3.88 -5.51 27.72
N TYR A 88 -2.77 -4.98 28.21
CA TYR A 88 -2.43 -5.03 29.64
C TYR A 88 -3.18 -4.00 30.47
N SER A 89 -3.35 -2.76 29.99
CA SER A 89 -4.03 -1.70 30.75
C SER A 89 -5.50 -2.03 30.99
N ALA A 90 -6.18 -2.61 30.00
CA ALA A 90 -7.57 -3.05 30.13
C ALA A 90 -7.75 -4.19 31.15
N SER A 91 -6.68 -4.91 31.50
CA SER A 91 -6.69 -6.00 32.49
C SER A 91 -6.21 -5.58 33.88
N SER A 92 -5.58 -4.40 34.00
CA SER A 92 -4.95 -3.98 35.25
C SER A 92 -5.97 -3.44 36.24
N LYS A 93 -6.01 -4.04 37.44
CA LYS A 93 -6.75 -3.49 38.59
C LYS A 93 -6.01 -2.33 39.26
N GLN A 94 -4.80 -1.99 38.81
CA GLN A 94 -3.96 -0.94 39.36
C GLN A 94 -3.97 0.28 38.45
N TYR A 95 -4.78 1.26 38.83
CA TYR A 95 -5.02 2.52 38.13
C TYR A 95 -3.72 3.27 37.73
N LEU A 96 -2.74 3.38 38.63
CA LEU A 96 -1.46 4.04 38.33
C LEU A 96 -0.67 3.33 37.22
N GLN A 97 -0.68 2.00 37.21
CA GLN A 97 -0.02 1.22 36.17
C GLN A 97 -0.76 1.35 34.83
N ALA A 98 -2.09 1.38 34.86
CA ALA A 98 -2.90 1.62 33.67
C ALA A 98 -2.59 2.98 33.04
N CYS A 99 -2.45 4.06 33.82
CA CYS A 99 -2.06 5.38 33.30
C CYS A 99 -0.71 5.35 32.58
N SER A 100 0.33 4.74 33.17
CA SER A 100 1.64 4.61 32.53
C SER A 100 1.55 3.90 31.18
N LEU A 101 0.78 2.79 31.11
CA LEU A 101 0.61 2.02 29.88
C LEU A 101 -0.15 2.80 28.80
N LEU A 102 -1.12 3.63 29.21
CA LEU A 102 -1.85 4.52 28.30
C LEU A 102 -0.96 5.65 27.78
N ASP A 103 -0.08 6.20 28.62
CA ASP A 103 0.93 7.18 28.22
C ASP A 103 1.95 6.57 27.26
N ASP A 104 2.45 5.37 27.56
CA ASP A 104 3.37 4.63 26.69
C ASP A 104 2.74 4.36 25.31
N TRP A 105 1.48 3.92 25.28
CA TRP A 105 0.71 3.77 24.04
C TRP A 105 0.65 5.09 23.26
N ARG A 106 0.30 6.18 23.94
CA ARG A 106 0.12 7.49 23.31
C ARG A 106 1.43 8.00 22.72
N GLN A 107 2.52 7.89 23.46
CA GLN A 107 3.85 8.27 22.97
C GLN A 107 4.28 7.41 21.80
N HIS A 108 4.09 6.09 21.90
CA HIS A 108 4.49 5.16 20.85
C HIS A 108 3.72 5.41 19.56
N VAL A 109 2.39 5.57 19.62
CA VAL A 109 1.57 5.81 18.43
C VAL A 109 1.85 7.20 17.83
N SER A 110 2.14 8.20 18.67
CA SER A 110 2.54 9.55 18.23
C SER A 110 3.90 9.57 17.54
N SER A 111 4.80 8.65 17.90
CA SER A 111 6.12 8.55 17.28
C SER A 111 5.96 8.22 15.79
N ARG A 112 6.44 9.11 14.92
CA ARG A 112 6.33 8.94 13.47
C ARG A 112 7.37 7.93 12.99
N ASN A 113 6.99 7.09 12.04
CA ASN A 113 7.92 6.17 11.40
C ASN A 113 8.66 6.87 10.24
N PRO A 114 9.99 7.05 10.33
CA PRO A 114 10.75 7.73 9.28
C PRO A 114 10.75 6.97 7.94
N ARG A 115 10.46 5.66 7.93
CA ARG A 115 10.34 4.89 6.68
C ARG A 115 9.12 5.30 5.86
N ILE A 116 8.06 5.80 6.50
CA ILE A 116 6.89 6.34 5.79
C ILE A 116 7.23 7.64 5.06
N GLU A 117 8.15 8.45 5.61
CA GLU A 117 8.66 9.63 4.89
C GLU A 117 9.46 9.23 3.64
N LYS A 118 10.29 8.18 3.73
CA LYS A 118 10.99 7.61 2.57
C LYS A 118 10.03 7.10 1.50
N CYS A 119 8.89 6.51 1.89
CA CYS A 119 7.86 6.08 0.93
C CYS A 119 7.30 7.27 0.13
N SER A 120 7.13 8.43 0.76
CA SER A 120 6.63 9.63 0.09
C SER A 120 7.54 10.06 -1.05
N SER A 121 8.86 10.13 -0.82
CA SER A 121 9.81 10.54 -1.86
C SER A 121 9.90 9.52 -3.00
N MET A 122 9.76 8.23 -2.71
CA MET A 122 9.65 7.19 -3.73
C MET A 122 8.39 7.33 -4.58
N LEU A 123 7.25 7.65 -3.95
CA LEU A 123 5.98 7.88 -4.66
C LEU A 123 6.08 9.12 -5.55
N ASP A 124 6.71 10.19 -5.08
CA ASP A 124 6.94 11.39 -5.90
C ASP A 124 7.84 11.10 -7.10
N ASN A 125 8.86 10.25 -6.93
CA ASN A 125 9.68 9.77 -8.05
C ASN A 125 8.87 8.92 -9.04
N LEU A 126 7.99 8.03 -8.55
CA LEU A 126 7.10 7.24 -9.40
C LEU A 126 6.12 8.12 -10.20
N VAL A 127 5.68 9.24 -9.61
CA VAL A 127 4.82 10.23 -10.29
C VAL A 127 5.60 11.03 -11.31
N GLY A 128 6.82 11.45 -11.00
CA GLY A 128 7.70 12.12 -11.95
C GLY A 128 8.07 11.25 -13.16
N SER A 129 8.00 9.93 -13.00
CA SER A 129 8.22 8.94 -14.05
C SER A 129 6.93 8.27 -14.54
N LEU A 130 5.75 8.85 -14.30
CA LEU A 130 4.47 8.18 -14.56
C LEU A 130 4.32 7.75 -16.02
N ASP A 131 4.87 8.53 -16.94
CA ASP A 131 4.95 8.19 -18.37
C ASP A 131 5.88 7.00 -18.61
N LEU A 132 5.37 6.00 -19.32
CA LEU A 132 6.14 4.82 -19.70
C LEU A 132 6.92 5.03 -21.00
N PRO A 133 8.01 4.27 -21.23
CA PRO A 133 8.76 4.33 -22.48
C PRO A 133 7.86 4.10 -23.70
N LYS A 134 8.09 4.87 -24.76
CA LYS A 134 7.38 4.64 -26.03
C LYS A 134 7.87 3.33 -26.66
N VAL A 135 6.96 2.40 -26.93
CA VAL A 135 7.27 1.20 -27.71
C VAL A 135 7.08 1.50 -29.19
N LYS A 136 8.13 1.31 -30.01
CA LYS A 136 8.04 1.46 -31.47
C LYS A 136 7.26 0.30 -32.08
N ASN A 137 6.28 0.62 -32.93
CA ASN A 137 5.63 -0.25 -33.92
C ASN A 137 5.16 -1.66 -33.46
N SER A 138 4.90 -1.88 -32.17
CA SER A 138 4.30 -3.12 -31.68
C SER A 138 2.90 -2.89 -31.12
N THR A 139 1.89 -3.51 -31.73
CA THR A 139 0.52 -3.52 -31.20
C THR A 139 0.49 -4.19 -29.83
N LYS A 140 1.18 -5.33 -29.68
CA LYS A 140 1.35 -6.04 -28.40
C LYS A 140 2.00 -5.12 -27.33
N GLY A 141 3.04 -4.37 -27.71
CA GLY A 141 3.75 -3.45 -26.83
C GLY A 141 2.93 -2.26 -26.36
N LYS A 142 2.12 -1.70 -27.26
CA LYS A 142 1.18 -0.63 -26.90
C LYS A 142 0.16 -1.12 -25.88
N VAL A 143 -0.38 -2.33 -26.05
CA VAL A 143 -1.32 -2.92 -25.09
C VAL A 143 -0.68 -3.11 -23.72
N LEU A 144 0.53 -3.69 -23.65
CA LEU A 144 1.23 -3.87 -22.37
C LEU A 144 1.55 -2.53 -21.70
N MET A 145 2.06 -1.53 -22.43
CA MET A 145 2.38 -0.25 -21.82
C MET A 145 1.13 0.48 -21.32
N GLN A 146 0.03 0.44 -22.05
CA GLN A 146 -1.23 1.01 -21.57
C GLN A 146 -1.72 0.33 -20.30
N ALA A 147 -1.60 -1.00 -20.23
CA ALA A 147 -1.92 -1.78 -19.06
C ALA A 147 -1.02 -1.42 -17.86
N MET A 148 0.29 -1.41 -18.04
CA MET A 148 1.27 -1.07 -17.01
C MET A 148 1.08 0.36 -16.52
N TYR A 149 0.75 1.32 -17.40
CA TYR A 149 0.46 2.70 -17.01
C TYR A 149 -0.73 2.74 -16.06
N GLY A 150 -1.82 2.04 -16.39
CA GLY A 150 -2.98 1.94 -15.51
C GLY A 150 -2.64 1.38 -14.14
N VAL A 151 -1.92 0.25 -14.08
CA VAL A 151 -1.49 -0.35 -12.81
C VAL A 151 -0.57 0.56 -12.02
N LYS A 152 0.34 1.26 -12.69
CA LYS A 152 1.22 2.24 -12.04
C LYS A 152 0.41 3.37 -11.40
N VAL A 153 -0.56 3.94 -12.12
CA VAL A 153 -1.46 4.99 -11.60
C VAL A 153 -2.21 4.49 -10.36
N LYS A 154 -2.83 3.31 -10.44
CA LYS A 154 -3.56 2.70 -9.31
C LYS A 154 -2.65 2.47 -8.10
N THR A 155 -1.46 1.92 -8.34
CA THR A 155 -0.46 1.63 -7.30
C THR A 155 -0.03 2.92 -6.59
N VAL A 156 0.37 3.93 -7.36
CA VAL A 156 0.78 5.23 -6.81
C VAL A 156 -0.35 5.86 -6.00
N PHE A 157 -1.58 5.85 -6.52
CA PHE A 157 -2.73 6.42 -5.82
C PHE A 157 -2.97 5.73 -4.46
N ILE A 158 -3.09 4.41 -4.45
CA ILE A 158 -3.35 3.63 -3.22
C ILE A 158 -2.21 3.81 -2.22
N CYS A 159 -0.96 3.67 -2.66
CA CYS A 159 0.20 3.83 -1.80
C CYS A 159 0.28 5.26 -1.23
N ARG A 160 -0.06 6.30 -2.00
CA ARG A 160 -0.12 7.69 -1.49
C ARG A 160 -1.18 7.87 -0.42
N VAL A 161 -2.36 7.29 -0.59
CA VAL A 161 -3.41 7.31 0.44
C VAL A 161 -2.91 6.67 1.73
N PHE A 162 -2.23 5.52 1.62
CA PHE A 162 -1.68 4.82 2.79
C PHE A 162 -0.56 5.62 3.46
N THR A 163 0.40 6.14 2.67
CA THR A 163 1.49 6.98 3.18
C THR A 163 0.95 8.25 3.84
N ALA A 164 -0.06 8.90 3.27
CA ALA A 164 -0.71 10.08 3.88
C ALA A 164 -1.36 9.71 5.22
N THR A 165 -2.09 8.59 5.26
CA THR A 165 -2.76 8.06 6.46
C THR A 165 -1.76 7.82 7.59
N PHE A 166 -0.69 7.04 7.32
CA PHE A 166 0.31 6.71 8.33
C PHE A 166 1.20 7.89 8.74
N SER A 167 1.48 8.83 7.83
CA SER A 167 2.24 10.03 8.18
C SER A 167 1.42 11.09 8.92
N GLY A 168 0.09 10.98 8.90
CA GLY A 168 -0.77 12.03 9.46
C GLY A 168 -0.78 13.32 8.63
N SER A 169 -0.45 13.26 7.33
CA SER A 169 -0.24 14.45 6.50
C SER A 169 -1.01 14.43 5.18
N SER A 170 -1.98 15.35 5.05
CA SER A 170 -2.74 15.54 3.81
C SER A 170 -1.91 16.10 2.66
N LYS A 171 -0.74 16.70 2.93
CA LYS A 171 0.16 17.26 1.91
C LYS A 171 0.59 16.22 0.87
N LYS A 172 0.52 14.93 1.22
CA LYS A 172 0.90 13.81 0.38
C LYS A 172 -0.22 13.32 -0.54
N LEU A 173 -1.45 13.84 -0.40
CA LEU A 173 -2.62 13.53 -1.22
C LEU A 173 -2.75 14.46 -2.43
N SER A 174 -1.73 14.48 -3.30
CA SER A 174 -1.83 15.19 -4.57
C SER A 174 -2.60 14.36 -5.60
N ASN A 175 -3.49 15.03 -6.34
CA ASN A 175 -4.28 14.39 -7.40
C ASN A 175 -3.36 13.96 -8.55
N LEU A 176 -3.47 12.71 -8.98
CA LEU A 176 -2.83 12.24 -10.21
C LEU A 176 -3.63 12.77 -11.40
N ASN A 177 -2.92 13.39 -12.35
CA ASN A 177 -3.50 13.83 -13.61
C ASN A 177 -3.41 12.68 -14.62
N VAL A 178 -4.56 12.12 -14.98
CA VAL A 178 -4.68 11.05 -15.98
C VAL A 178 -5.38 11.63 -17.20
N ALA A 179 -4.84 11.36 -18.38
CA ALA A 179 -5.41 11.80 -19.65
C ALA A 179 -6.75 11.09 -19.95
N ASP A 180 -7.73 11.85 -20.44
CA ASP A 180 -9.07 11.34 -20.78
C ASP A 180 -9.10 10.39 -21.99
N ILE A 181 -7.95 10.17 -22.63
CA ILE A 181 -7.78 9.13 -23.67
C ILE A 181 -8.01 7.72 -23.11
N HIS A 182 -7.86 7.52 -21.80
CA HIS A 182 -8.06 6.22 -21.16
C HIS A 182 -9.51 6.04 -20.74
N SER A 183 -10.15 4.95 -21.19
CA SER A 183 -11.55 4.67 -20.88
C SER A 183 -11.86 4.52 -19.38
N TRP A 184 -10.86 4.17 -18.57
CA TRP A 184 -10.98 4.05 -17.11
C TRP A 184 -10.73 5.36 -16.36
N ALA A 185 -10.25 6.42 -17.04
CA ALA A 185 -9.90 7.69 -16.39
C ALA A 185 -11.08 8.36 -15.66
N PRO A 186 -12.32 8.37 -16.18
CA PRO A 186 -13.46 8.95 -15.46
C PRO A 186 -13.75 8.25 -14.13
N ASP A 187 -13.77 6.93 -14.12
CA ASP A 187 -14.02 6.12 -12.91
C ASP A 187 -12.90 6.28 -11.89
N PHE A 188 -11.64 6.29 -12.34
CA PHE A 188 -10.49 6.59 -11.49
C PHE A 188 -10.57 7.99 -10.88
N ARG A 189 -10.91 9.01 -11.69
CA ARG A 189 -11.04 10.40 -11.23
C ARG A 189 -12.13 10.53 -10.16
N ARG A 190 -13.26 9.83 -10.35
CA ARG A 190 -14.34 9.77 -9.35
C ARG A 190 -13.86 9.15 -8.05
N LEU A 191 -13.17 8.00 -8.09
CA LEU A 191 -12.62 7.34 -6.91
C LEU A 191 -11.60 8.24 -6.20
N GLN A 192 -10.65 8.80 -6.95
CA GLN A 192 -9.60 9.67 -6.41
C GLN A 192 -10.21 10.88 -5.72
N ASN A 193 -11.20 11.54 -6.33
CA ASN A 193 -11.85 12.69 -5.73
C ASN A 193 -12.58 12.31 -4.44
N LEU A 194 -13.35 11.22 -4.44
CA LEU A 194 -14.08 10.78 -3.26
C LEU A 194 -13.15 10.49 -2.07
N VAL A 195 -12.10 9.70 -2.30
CA VAL A 195 -11.14 9.32 -1.26
C VAL A 195 -10.31 10.51 -0.80
N ASN A 196 -9.81 11.34 -1.72
CA ASN A 196 -8.96 12.48 -1.36
C ASN A 196 -9.75 13.56 -0.61
N GLU A 197 -10.99 13.85 -1.02
CA GLU A 197 -11.83 14.83 -0.32
C GLU A 197 -12.17 14.35 1.09
N GLU A 198 -12.63 13.11 1.24
CA GLU A 198 -12.93 12.58 2.59
C GLU A 198 -11.67 12.54 3.46
N SER A 199 -10.53 12.12 2.89
CA SER A 199 -9.26 12.11 3.62
C SER A 199 -8.88 13.52 4.07
N ARG A 200 -9.00 14.53 3.20
CA ARG A 200 -8.73 15.94 3.55
C ARG A 200 -9.62 16.43 4.67
N VAL A 201 -10.93 16.16 4.61
CA VAL A 201 -11.88 16.49 5.69
C VAL A 201 -11.42 15.90 7.02
N ARG A 202 -11.00 14.64 7.02
CA ARG A 202 -10.51 13.97 8.23
C ARG A 202 -9.20 14.56 8.76
N PHE A 203 -8.24 14.87 7.89
CA PHE A 203 -6.99 15.53 8.29
C PHE A 203 -7.24 16.93 8.89
N SER A 204 -8.26 17.65 8.42
CA SER A 204 -8.65 18.95 8.97
C SER A 204 -9.32 18.89 10.34
N GLY A 205 -9.80 17.71 10.76
CA GLY A 205 -10.54 17.53 12.01
C GLY A 205 -9.72 17.65 13.30
N GLY A 206 -8.41 17.92 13.21
CA GLY A 206 -7.52 18.02 14.39
C GLY A 206 -7.40 16.71 15.18
N LYS A 207 -7.84 15.59 14.59
CA LYS A 207 -7.84 14.28 15.21
C LYS A 207 -6.41 13.76 15.36
N PHE A 208 -6.22 12.89 16.34
CA PHE A 208 -4.93 12.25 16.59
C PHE A 208 -4.44 11.42 15.39
N THR A 209 -5.40 10.78 14.72
CA THR A 209 -5.21 9.94 13.54
C THR A 209 -6.43 10.05 12.64
N VAL A 210 -6.27 9.69 11.38
CA VAL A 210 -7.36 9.56 10.41
C VAL A 210 -7.82 8.11 10.20
N LEU A 211 -7.08 7.15 10.77
CA LEU A 211 -7.39 5.71 10.73
C LEU A 211 -8.47 5.39 11.76
N ASN A 212 -9.62 4.90 11.30
CA ASN A 212 -10.81 4.73 12.14
C ASN A 212 -10.61 3.82 13.35
N GLU A 213 -9.93 2.69 13.15
CA GLU A 213 -9.68 1.73 14.23
C GLU A 213 -8.81 2.35 15.33
N LEU A 214 -7.84 3.19 14.94
CA LEU A 214 -6.97 3.87 15.89
C LEU A 214 -7.65 5.08 16.54
N GLU A 215 -8.57 5.74 15.84
CA GLU A 215 -9.42 6.79 16.41
C GLU A 215 -10.34 6.25 17.51
N ALA A 216 -10.96 5.09 17.30
CA ALA A 216 -11.82 4.45 18.31
C ALA A 216 -11.05 4.13 19.60
N VAL A 217 -9.79 3.69 19.47
CA VAL A 217 -8.90 3.47 20.61
C VAL A 217 -8.57 4.80 21.30
N ASP A 218 -8.13 5.82 20.55
CA ASP A 218 -7.82 7.15 21.09
C ASP A 218 -8.99 7.78 21.85
N ALA A 219 -10.22 7.61 21.35
CA ALA A 219 -11.43 8.09 22.02
C ALA A 219 -11.60 7.46 23.42
N SER A 220 -11.39 6.15 23.53
CA SER A 220 -11.46 5.43 24.80
C SER A 220 -10.34 5.86 25.75
N VAL A 221 -9.12 6.01 25.24
CA VAL A 221 -7.96 6.47 26.03
C VAL A 221 -8.16 7.90 26.56
N LYS A 222 -8.72 8.81 25.74
CA LYS A 222 -9.02 10.19 26.14
C LYS A 222 -10.03 10.31 27.27
N ILE A 223 -10.91 9.32 27.42
CA ILE A 223 -11.87 9.25 28.50
C ILE A 223 -11.21 8.62 29.73
N LEU A 224 -10.58 7.45 29.57
CA LEU A 224 -10.01 6.69 30.68
C LEU A 224 -8.90 7.44 31.40
N TYR A 225 -8.00 8.08 30.65
CA TYR A 225 -6.82 8.72 31.23
C TYR A 225 -7.15 9.78 32.29
N PRO A 226 -7.98 10.82 32.02
CA PRO A 226 -8.32 11.81 33.03
C PRO A 226 -9.17 11.24 34.17
N THR A 227 -10.09 10.30 33.89
CA THR A 227 -10.91 9.69 34.95
C THR A 227 -10.06 8.90 35.94
N ILE A 228 -9.07 8.15 35.45
CA ILE A 228 -8.16 7.40 36.32
C ILE A 228 -7.27 8.37 37.13
N GLN A 229 -6.83 9.50 36.54
CA GLN A 229 -6.04 10.50 37.27
C GLN A 229 -6.82 11.26 38.34
N ALA A 230 -8.11 11.55 38.10
CA ALA A 230 -8.95 12.28 39.05
C ALA A 230 -9.26 11.47 40.34
N GLY A 231 -9.08 10.15 40.29
CA GLY A 231 -9.51 9.23 41.34
C GLY A 231 -10.93 8.77 41.08
N VAL A 232 -11.14 7.45 41.07
CA VAL A 232 -12.41 6.84 40.68
C VAL A 232 -13.37 6.81 41.88
N ASP A 233 -14.41 7.62 41.84
CA ASP A 233 -15.52 7.56 42.80
C ASP A 233 -16.46 6.39 42.48
N THR A 234 -17.24 5.92 43.47
CA THR A 234 -18.09 4.73 43.33
C THR A 234 -19.12 4.82 42.21
N ILE A 235 -19.58 6.03 41.85
CA ILE A 235 -20.54 6.27 40.78
C ILE A 235 -19.89 6.14 39.39
N GLU A 236 -18.58 6.36 39.28
CA GLU A 236 -17.85 6.31 38.01
C GLU A 236 -17.40 4.89 37.63
N ILE A 237 -17.47 3.93 38.56
CA ILE A 237 -16.97 2.56 38.35
C ILE A 237 -17.67 1.87 37.18
N GLU A 238 -19.00 1.91 37.08
CA GLU A 238 -19.74 1.26 35.99
C GLU A 238 -19.38 1.86 34.62
N TRP A 239 -19.28 3.19 34.55
CA TRP A 239 -18.90 3.88 33.33
C TRP A 239 -17.45 3.61 32.94
N LEU A 240 -16.55 3.51 33.92
CA LEU A 240 -15.15 3.17 33.71
C LEU A 240 -15.00 1.73 33.21
N VAL A 241 -15.73 0.77 33.78
CA VAL A 241 -15.76 -0.62 33.29
C VAL A 241 -16.20 -0.66 31.84
N LYS A 242 -17.30 0.02 31.48
CA LYS A 242 -17.77 0.09 30.11
C LYS A 242 -16.72 0.69 29.16
N THR A 243 -16.03 1.75 29.58
CA THR A 243 -15.01 2.39 28.75
C THR A 243 -13.76 1.49 28.60
N VAL A 244 -13.40 0.72 29.62
CA VAL A 244 -12.34 -0.31 29.53
C VAL A 244 -12.73 -1.43 28.55
N GLU A 245 -13.99 -1.87 28.56
CA GLU A 245 -14.50 -2.83 27.57
C GLU A 245 -14.45 -2.27 26.14
N GLU A 246 -14.81 -1.00 25.96
CA GLU A 246 -14.72 -0.30 24.67
C GLU A 246 -13.25 -0.18 24.21
N LEU A 247 -12.32 0.15 25.13
CA LEU A 247 -10.88 0.17 24.84
C LEU A 247 -10.39 -1.21 24.40
N HIS A 248 -10.77 -2.27 25.13
CA HIS A 248 -10.40 -3.64 24.79
C HIS A 248 -10.93 -4.02 23.39
N ALA A 249 -12.22 -3.77 23.14
CA ALA A 249 -12.83 -4.07 21.85
C ALA A 249 -12.18 -3.27 20.71
N GLY A 250 -11.84 -2.00 20.93
CA GLY A 250 -11.11 -1.17 19.99
C GLY A 250 -9.71 -1.68 19.71
N ALA A 251 -8.95 -2.00 20.76
CA ALA A 251 -7.59 -2.54 20.66
C ALA A 251 -7.56 -3.89 19.93
N GLU A 252 -8.54 -4.75 20.17
CA GLU A 252 -8.64 -6.05 19.51
C GLU A 252 -9.01 -5.89 18.02
N LYS A 253 -9.97 -5.01 17.70
CA LYS A 253 -10.29 -4.67 16.30
C LYS A 253 -9.10 -4.08 15.56
N LEU A 254 -8.34 -3.19 16.21
CA LEU A 254 -7.11 -2.63 15.66
C LEU A 254 -6.09 -3.73 15.38
N SER A 255 -5.87 -4.66 16.33
CA SER A 255 -4.95 -5.79 16.16
C SER A 255 -5.34 -6.67 14.97
N GLN A 256 -6.61 -7.09 14.92
CA GLN A 256 -7.12 -7.98 13.87
C GLN A 256 -7.08 -7.31 12.50
N GLY A 257 -7.48 -6.03 12.41
CA GLY A 257 -7.40 -5.24 11.19
C GLY A 257 -5.95 -5.08 10.72
N ASN A 258 -5.02 -4.87 11.66
CA ASN A 258 -3.61 -4.67 11.33
C ASN A 258 -2.98 -5.98 10.81
N ASP A 259 -3.31 -7.12 11.42
CA ASP A 259 -2.85 -8.43 10.97
C ASP A 259 -3.40 -8.81 9.59
N LEU A 260 -4.67 -8.49 9.31
CA LEU A 260 -5.26 -8.68 7.98
C LEU A 260 -4.60 -7.77 6.94
N PHE A 261 -4.36 -6.51 7.28
CA PHE A 261 -3.71 -5.59 6.37
C PHE A 261 -2.25 -5.97 6.13
N ALA A 262 -1.53 -6.45 7.15
CA ALA A 262 -0.17 -6.98 7.02
C ALA A 262 -0.10 -8.13 6.03
N LYS A 263 -1.02 -9.11 6.12
CA LYS A 263 -1.14 -10.18 5.12
C LYS A 263 -1.40 -9.64 3.71
N GLY A 264 -2.16 -8.55 3.60
CA GLY A 264 -2.35 -7.84 2.33
C GLY A 264 -1.05 -7.27 1.79
N VAL A 265 -0.27 -6.57 2.62
CA VAL A 265 1.04 -6.00 2.23
C VAL A 265 2.02 -7.10 1.84
N ASP A 266 2.10 -8.18 2.61
CA ASP A 266 2.98 -9.33 2.32
C ASP A 266 2.58 -10.02 1.03
N GLY A 267 1.26 -10.21 0.79
CA GLY A 267 0.78 -10.76 -0.48
C GLY A 267 1.13 -9.87 -1.68
N PHE A 268 1.14 -8.54 -1.51
CA PHE A 268 1.56 -7.62 -2.55
C PHE A 268 3.07 -7.67 -2.78
N PHE A 269 3.85 -7.72 -1.70
CA PHE A 269 5.30 -7.89 -1.76
C PHE A 269 5.67 -9.16 -2.54
N GLU A 270 5.06 -10.29 -2.21
CA GLU A 270 5.29 -11.58 -2.88
C GLU A 270 4.89 -11.55 -4.36
N ALA A 271 3.78 -10.88 -4.70
CA ALA A 271 3.37 -10.72 -6.11
C ALA A 271 4.41 -9.93 -6.92
N VAL A 272 4.92 -8.82 -6.37
CA VAL A 272 5.97 -8.02 -7.01
C VAL A 272 7.27 -8.81 -7.14
N MET A 273 7.71 -9.49 -6.08
CA MET A 273 8.90 -10.34 -6.10
C MET A 273 8.79 -11.47 -7.13
N THR A 274 7.69 -12.21 -7.12
CA THR A 274 7.46 -13.34 -8.04
C THR A 274 7.50 -12.89 -9.49
N SER A 275 6.81 -11.79 -9.82
CA SER A 275 6.81 -11.24 -11.17
C SER A 275 8.22 -10.79 -11.60
N ARG A 276 8.99 -10.21 -10.68
CA ARG A 276 10.38 -9.79 -10.91
C ARG A 276 11.29 -10.99 -11.21
N ASP A 277 11.25 -12.02 -10.37
CA ASP A 277 12.10 -13.20 -10.49
C ASP A 277 11.77 -14.04 -11.72
N THR A 278 10.48 -14.10 -12.08
CA THR A 278 10.04 -14.80 -13.29
C THR A 278 10.49 -14.07 -14.55
N LEU A 279 10.41 -12.74 -14.58
CA LEU A 279 10.95 -11.94 -15.69
C LEU A 279 12.49 -12.08 -15.81
N LEU A 280 13.21 -12.10 -14.68
CA LEU A 280 14.66 -12.34 -14.68
C LEU A 280 15.00 -13.73 -15.25
N SER A 281 14.20 -14.74 -14.89
CA SER A 281 14.38 -16.10 -15.36
C SER A 281 14.16 -16.21 -16.87
N SER A 282 13.09 -15.61 -17.42
CA SER A 282 12.81 -15.67 -18.86
C SER A 282 13.91 -15.02 -19.72
N MET A 283 14.50 -13.92 -19.24
CA MET A 283 15.61 -13.27 -19.94
C MET A 283 16.90 -14.11 -19.96
N ARG A 284 17.13 -14.95 -18.95
CA ARG A 284 18.31 -15.83 -18.91
C ARG A 284 18.22 -16.92 -19.98
N PHE A 285 17.03 -17.48 -20.18
CA PHE A 285 16.79 -18.50 -21.20
C PHE A 285 17.01 -17.98 -22.62
N ASP A 286 16.53 -16.77 -22.95
CA ASP A 286 16.75 -16.15 -24.27
C ASP A 286 18.24 -15.97 -24.61
N LYS A 287 19.06 -15.70 -23.58
CA LYS A 287 20.50 -15.53 -23.77
C LYS A 287 21.20 -16.85 -24.07
N THR A 288 20.75 -17.95 -23.46
CA THR A 288 21.33 -19.29 -23.69
C THR A 288 20.96 -19.85 -25.06
N VAL A 289 19.76 -19.55 -25.59
CA VAL A 289 19.32 -20.02 -26.91
C VAL A 289 20.05 -19.29 -28.04
N ASN A 290 20.35 -17.99 -27.89
CA ASN A 290 21.08 -17.23 -28.91
C ASN A 290 22.56 -17.61 -29.05
N ASP A 291 23.21 -18.08 -27.98
CA ASP A 291 24.61 -18.54 -28.02
C ASP A 291 24.78 -19.90 -28.72
N HIS A 292 23.70 -20.63 -29.01
CA HIS A 292 23.72 -21.90 -29.75
C HIS A 292 23.44 -21.76 -31.25
N SER A 293 23.72 -20.62 -31.87
CA SER A 293 23.78 -20.53 -33.34
C SER A 293 24.98 -21.33 -33.87
N PRO A 294 24.78 -22.38 -34.70
CA PRO A 294 25.90 -23.17 -35.20
C PRO A 294 26.76 -22.33 -36.12
N GLY A 295 28.06 -22.29 -35.81
CA GLY A 295 29.09 -21.60 -36.58
C GLY A 295 28.92 -21.83 -38.08
N ARG A 296 28.67 -20.74 -38.80
CA ARG A 296 28.63 -20.67 -40.25
C ARG A 296 30.03 -20.97 -40.78
N ASN A 297 30.32 -22.23 -41.07
CA ASN A 297 31.47 -22.62 -41.88
C ASN A 297 31.28 -22.04 -43.30
N ARG A 298 31.89 -20.88 -43.56
CA ARG A 298 32.11 -20.33 -44.88
C ARG A 298 33.59 -19.99 -45.03
N HIS A 299 34.30 -20.91 -45.65
CA HIS A 299 35.58 -20.82 -46.39
C HIS A 299 36.19 -22.22 -46.29
N MET A 300 36.55 -22.95 -47.34
CA MET A 300 36.86 -22.58 -48.71
C MET A 300 37.08 -23.91 -49.45
N GLN A 301 36.31 -24.21 -50.50
CA GLN A 301 36.74 -25.14 -51.56
C GLN A 301 35.84 -24.95 -52.77
N VAL A 302 36.27 -24.05 -53.66
CA VAL A 302 35.96 -24.11 -55.09
C VAL A 302 37.30 -24.28 -55.80
N VAL A 303 37.45 -25.48 -56.36
CA VAL A 303 38.28 -25.97 -57.46
C VAL A 303 39.10 -24.93 -58.24
N HIS A 304 40.41 -25.18 -58.33
CA HIS A 304 41.12 -25.25 -59.60
C HIS A 304 42.19 -26.34 -59.56
#